data_AF-A0A229TF19-F1
#
_entry.id   AF-A0A229TF19-F1
#
_cell.length_a   1.000
_cell.length_b   1.000
_cell.length_c   1.000
_cell.angle_alpha   90.00
_cell.angle_beta   90.00
_cell.angle_gamma   90.00
#
_symmetry.space_group_name_H-M   'P 1'
#
loop_
_entity.id
_entity.type
_entity.pdbx_description
1 polymer ?
#
loop_
_entity_poly.entity_id
_entity_poly.type
_entity_poly.pdbx_seq_one_letter_code
_entity_poly.pdbx_strand_id
1 'polypeptide(L)'
;MTGEGGLARMIREMVVFSWPSQAAQYPQSGPPGISYFRGDVSESFGSGAYVDCLLMRDVDGVLVGILNHYPQDLPPHERAGAVSIRVRPDRQRRGIGTHLLKEAMTRWRVQIYRQRFTPSGAAFAEALLRREVVLPEDLQ
;
A
#
# COMPACT_ATOMS: atom_id res chain seq x y z
N MET A 1 -6.46 4.67 39.16
CA MET A 1 -6.66 3.70 38.07
C MET A 1 -5.66 4.03 36.95
N THR A 2 -4.45 3.49 37.06
CA THR A 2 -3.30 3.83 36.21
C THR A 2 -3.07 2.76 35.16
N GLY A 3 -3.42 3.06 33.91
CA GLY A 3 -2.48 3.07 32.78
C GLY A 3 -1.76 1.80 32.29
N GLU A 4 -1.98 0.60 32.82
CA GLU A 4 -1.19 -0.60 32.38
C GLU A 4 -1.49 -1.09 30.95
N GLY A 5 -2.56 -0.61 30.29
CA GLY A 5 -2.90 -1.01 28.92
C GLY A 5 -2.22 -0.22 27.80
N GLY A 6 -1.62 0.94 28.08
CA GLY A 6 -1.15 1.87 27.05
C GLY A 6 0.14 1.43 26.37
N LEU A 7 1.16 1.08 27.16
CA LEU A 7 2.48 0.70 26.63
C LEU A 7 2.44 -0.65 25.92
N ALA A 8 1.76 -1.65 26.49
CA ALA A 8 1.60 -2.96 25.86
C ALA A 8 0.85 -2.87 24.52
N ARG A 9 -0.17 -2.01 24.43
CA ARG A 9 -0.88 -1.72 23.18
C ARG A 9 0.02 -1.02 22.16
N MET A 10 0.78 -0.01 22.56
CA MET A 10 1.73 0.67 21.66
C MET A 10 2.81 -0.27 21.14
N ILE A 11 3.39 -1.12 22.00
CA ILE A 11 4.41 -2.11 21.59
C ILE A 11 3.82 -3.11 20.60
N ARG A 12 2.61 -3.62 20.86
CA ARG A 12 1.91 -4.53 19.95
C ARG A 12 1.62 -3.87 18.60
N GLU A 13 1.15 -2.62 18.61
CA GLU A 13 0.90 -1.84 17.38
C GLU A 13 2.21 -1.60 16.61
N MET A 14 3.32 -1.25 17.28
CA MET A 14 4.63 -1.07 16.66
C MET A 14 5.13 -2.34 15.97
N VAL A 15 4.93 -3.52 16.57
CA VAL A 15 5.36 -4.80 15.99
C VAL A 15 4.48 -5.21 14.82
N VAL A 16 3.14 -5.13 14.95
CA VAL A 16 2.19 -5.54 13.91
C VAL A 16 2.27 -4.65 12.66
N PHE A 17 2.50 -3.34 12.85
CA PHE A 17 2.60 -2.39 11.74
C PHE A 17 4.03 -2.15 11.25
N SER A 18 5.02 -2.82 11.83
CA SER A 18 6.40 -2.77 11.36
C SER A 18 6.55 -3.26 9.92
N TRP A 19 7.53 -2.74 9.20
CA TRP A 19 7.82 -3.20 7.84
C TRP A 19 8.05 -4.71 7.76
N PRO A 20 8.87 -5.35 8.63
CA PRO A 20 9.05 -6.80 8.58
C PRO A 20 7.75 -7.59 8.68
N SER A 21 6.85 -7.23 9.60
CA SER A 21 5.54 -7.90 9.76
C SER A 21 4.63 -7.73 8.54
N GLN A 22 4.71 -6.59 7.86
CA GLN A 22 3.94 -6.36 6.64
C GLN A 22 4.56 -7.11 5.46
N ALA A 23 5.88 -7.01 5.30
CA ALA A 23 6.61 -7.68 4.23
C ALA A 23 6.45 -9.20 4.29
N ALA A 24 6.44 -9.81 5.48
CA ALA A 24 6.33 -11.26 5.68
C ALA A 24 5.06 -11.89 5.08
N GLN A 25 4.02 -11.10 4.78
CA GLN A 25 2.77 -11.58 4.16
C GLN A 25 2.90 -11.84 2.65
N TYR A 26 4.04 -11.49 2.05
CA TYR A 26 4.26 -11.57 0.60
C TYR A 26 5.51 -12.41 0.29
N PRO A 27 5.68 -12.87 -0.96
CA PRO A 27 6.95 -13.46 -1.38
C PRO A 27 8.12 -12.51 -1.07
N GLN A 28 9.19 -12.99 -0.43
CA GLN A 28 10.29 -12.12 0.00
C GLN A 28 11.21 -11.74 -1.16
N SER A 29 11.32 -12.61 -2.17
CA SER A 29 12.13 -12.41 -3.38
C SER A 29 11.28 -12.55 -4.65
N GLY A 30 11.83 -12.03 -5.75
CA GLY A 30 11.20 -12.06 -7.07
C GLY A 30 11.99 -11.19 -8.06
N PRO A 31 11.54 -11.07 -9.32
CA PRO A 31 12.22 -10.22 -10.30
C PRO A 31 12.18 -8.74 -9.87
N PRO A 32 13.22 -7.95 -10.18
CA PRO A 32 13.22 -6.51 -9.95
C PRO A 32 12.02 -5.79 -10.61
N GLY A 33 11.56 -4.70 -9.98
CA GLY A 33 10.44 -3.91 -10.47
C GLY A 33 9.09 -4.29 -9.85
N ILE A 34 7.99 -3.93 -10.53
CA ILE A 34 6.63 -4.22 -10.04
C ILE A 34 6.21 -5.61 -10.50
N SER A 35 5.70 -6.40 -9.56
CA SER A 35 5.06 -7.69 -9.82
C SER A 35 3.65 -7.73 -9.23
N TYR A 36 2.78 -8.51 -9.83
CA TYR A 36 1.42 -8.75 -9.34
C TYR A 36 1.39 -10.01 -8.47
N PHE A 37 0.64 -9.95 -7.38
CA PHE A 37 0.37 -11.08 -6.50
C PHE A 37 -1.11 -11.03 -6.08
N ARG A 38 -1.80 -12.17 -6.08
CA ARG A 38 -3.16 -12.28 -5.53
C ARG A 38 -3.09 -12.98 -4.18
N GLY A 39 -3.38 -12.25 -3.11
CA GLY A 39 -3.45 -12.80 -1.76
C GLY A 39 -4.83 -13.42 -1.51
N ASP A 40 -4.88 -14.71 -1.19
CA ASP A 40 -6.10 -15.36 -0.71
C ASP A 40 -6.34 -14.99 0.75
N VAL A 41 -7.52 -14.47 1.05
CA VAL A 41 -7.95 -14.11 2.42
C VAL A 41 -9.26 -14.82 2.79
N SER A 42 -9.57 -15.93 2.11
CA SER A 42 -10.83 -16.65 2.26
C SER A 42 -11.06 -17.18 3.67
N GLU A 43 -9.99 -17.56 4.39
CA GLU A 43 -10.08 -18.02 5.77
C GLU A 43 -10.63 -16.95 6.71
N SER A 44 -10.39 -15.67 6.42
CA SER A 44 -10.81 -14.55 7.26
C SER A 44 -12.09 -13.87 6.77
N PHE A 45 -12.37 -13.91 5.47
CA PHE A 45 -13.43 -13.11 4.84
C PHE A 45 -14.45 -13.92 4.02
N GLY A 46 -14.37 -15.25 4.06
CA GLY A 46 -15.28 -16.14 3.35
C GLY A 46 -14.74 -16.57 1.99
N SER A 47 -15.33 -17.65 1.45
CA SER A 47 -14.84 -18.32 0.24
C SER A 47 -14.70 -17.36 -0.96
N GLY A 48 -13.52 -17.40 -1.59
CA GLY A 48 -13.22 -16.60 -2.77
C GLY A 48 -12.80 -15.16 -2.45
N ALA A 49 -12.63 -14.79 -1.19
CA ALA A 49 -12.14 -13.48 -0.83
C ALA A 49 -10.64 -13.33 -1.12
N TYR A 50 -10.27 -12.25 -1.81
CA TYR A 50 -8.89 -11.99 -2.18
C TYR A 50 -8.53 -10.50 -2.16
N VAL A 51 -7.23 -10.24 -2.15
CA VAL A 51 -6.62 -8.91 -2.27
C VAL A 51 -5.68 -8.92 -3.48
N ASP A 52 -5.80 -7.89 -4.32
CA ASP A 52 -4.88 -7.68 -5.43
C ASP A 52 -3.68 -6.86 -4.96
N CYS A 53 -2.46 -7.37 -5.14
CA CYS A 53 -1.26 -6.75 -4.60
C CYS A 53 -0.29 -6.40 -5.74
N LEU A 54 0.28 -5.19 -5.68
CA LEU A 54 1.46 -4.80 -6.44
C LEU A 54 2.66 -4.77 -5.51
N LEU A 55 3.70 -5.52 -5.86
CA LEU A 55 4.91 -5.67 -5.08
C LEU A 55 6.07 -5.04 -5.84
N MET A 56 6.65 -3.97 -5.29
CA MET A 56 7.84 -3.32 -5.85
C MET A 56 9.10 -3.93 -5.24
N ARG A 57 9.99 -4.43 -6.08
CA ARG A 57 11.30 -4.96 -5.72
C ARG A 57 12.43 -4.10 -6.26
N ASP A 58 13.52 -4.01 -5.50
CA ASP A 58 14.73 -3.34 -5.97
C ASP A 58 15.53 -4.24 -6.94
N VAL A 59 16.70 -3.76 -7.35
CA VAL A 59 17.59 -4.42 -8.31
C VAL A 59 18.07 -5.80 -7.85
N ASP A 60 18.08 -6.04 -6.53
CA ASP A 60 18.47 -7.30 -5.91
C ASP A 60 17.26 -8.23 -5.71
N GLY A 61 16.07 -7.83 -6.16
CA GLY A 61 14.82 -8.59 -5.98
C GLY A 61 14.21 -8.47 -4.58
N VAL A 62 14.71 -7.57 -3.74
CA VAL A 62 14.22 -7.39 -2.37
C VAL A 62 12.96 -6.53 -2.37
N LEU A 63 11.94 -6.95 -1.62
CA LEU A 63 10.70 -6.19 -1.46
C LEU A 63 10.98 -4.82 -0.79
N VAL A 64 10.55 -3.74 -1.44
CA VAL A 64 10.74 -2.35 -0.98
C VAL A 64 9.45 -1.54 -0.97
N GLY A 65 8.39 -2.02 -1.60
CA GLY A 65 7.07 -1.40 -1.56
C GLY A 65 5.94 -2.39 -1.82
N ILE A 66 4.80 -2.12 -1.22
CA ILE A 66 3.59 -2.93 -1.29
C ILE A 66 2.43 -1.96 -1.56
N LEU A 67 1.57 -2.28 -2.52
CA LEU A 67 0.26 -1.67 -2.67
C LEU A 67 -0.78 -2.77 -2.71
N ASN A 68 -1.78 -2.70 -1.84
CA ASN A 68 -2.93 -3.59 -1.83
C ASN A 68 -4.13 -2.85 -2.40
N HIS A 69 -4.87 -3.52 -3.27
CA HIS A 69 -6.15 -3.10 -3.81
C HIS A 69 -7.20 -4.12 -3.40
N TYR A 70 -8.31 -3.63 -2.88
CA TYR A 70 -9.40 -4.45 -2.37
C TYR A 70 -10.53 -4.47 -3.42
N PRO A 71 -10.67 -5.52 -4.24
CA PRO A 71 -11.66 -5.56 -5.31
C PRO A 71 -13.10 -5.77 -4.79
N GLN A 72 -13.24 -6.09 -3.51
CA GLN A 72 -14.49 -6.39 -2.83
C GLN A 72 -14.48 -5.78 -1.42
N ASP A 73 -15.66 -5.66 -0.82
CA ASP A 73 -15.76 -5.27 0.58
C ASP A 73 -15.21 -6.39 1.47
N LEU A 74 -14.35 -6.02 2.43
CA LEU A 74 -13.78 -6.91 3.44
C LEU A 74 -14.14 -6.36 4.83
N PRO A 75 -15.42 -6.42 5.23
CA PRO A 75 -15.87 -5.83 6.48
C PRO A 75 -15.27 -6.56 7.70
N PRO A 76 -15.01 -5.84 8.80
CA PRO A 76 -15.19 -4.40 8.99
C PRO A 76 -14.01 -3.54 8.48
N HIS A 77 -13.02 -4.16 7.83
CA HIS A 77 -11.69 -3.58 7.67
C HIS A 77 -11.55 -2.68 6.42
N GLU A 78 -11.97 -3.16 5.26
CA GLU A 78 -11.70 -2.50 3.97
C GLU A 78 -12.93 -2.48 3.07
N ARG A 79 -12.96 -1.51 2.14
CA ARG A 79 -14.05 -1.32 1.17
C ARG A 79 -13.59 -1.62 -0.25
N ALA A 80 -14.50 -2.05 -1.09
CA ALA A 80 -14.25 -2.25 -2.52
C ALA A 80 -13.67 -0.97 -3.17
N GLY A 81 -12.61 -1.14 -3.95
CA GLY A 81 -11.87 -0.08 -4.62
C GLY A 81 -10.91 0.71 -3.72
N ALA A 82 -10.83 0.38 -2.42
CA ALA A 82 -9.83 0.99 -1.55
C ALA A 82 -8.42 0.49 -1.91
N VAL A 83 -7.42 1.33 -1.63
CA VAL A 83 -6.02 0.94 -1.70
C VAL A 83 -5.27 1.29 -0.43
N SER A 84 -4.29 0.45 -0.07
CA SER A 84 -3.29 0.79 0.95
C SER A 84 -1.90 0.70 0.35
N ILE A 85 -1.02 1.65 0.72
CA ILE A 85 0.35 1.72 0.20
C ILE A 85 1.32 1.75 1.37
N ARG A 86 2.34 0.89 1.31
CA ARG A 86 3.45 0.88 2.26
C ARG A 86 4.78 0.84 1.51
N VAL A 87 5.70 1.70 1.91
CA VAL A 87 7.07 1.73 1.38
C VAL A 87 8.03 1.53 2.54
N ARG A 88 9.06 0.71 2.32
CA ARG A 88 10.08 0.42 3.31
C ARG A 88 10.67 1.74 3.86
N PRO A 89 10.74 1.94 5.19
CA PRO A 89 11.08 3.25 5.77
C PRO A 89 12.38 3.87 5.24
N ASP A 90 13.45 3.09 5.09
CA ASP A 90 14.76 3.53 4.56
C ASP A 90 14.75 3.85 3.05
N ARG A 91 13.68 3.49 2.34
CA ARG A 91 13.49 3.67 0.89
C ARG A 91 12.39 4.66 0.53
N GLN A 92 11.79 5.34 1.52
CA GLN A 92 10.78 6.36 1.27
C GLN A 92 11.35 7.55 0.49
N ARG A 93 10.46 8.31 -0.16
CA ARG A 93 10.78 9.50 -0.98
C ARG A 93 11.70 9.23 -2.17
N ARG A 94 11.76 7.98 -2.65
CA ARG A 94 12.52 7.55 -3.85
C ARG A 94 11.62 7.16 -5.04
N GLY A 95 10.41 7.71 -5.13
CA GLY A 95 9.46 7.44 -6.21
C GLY A 95 8.72 6.09 -6.16
N ILE A 96 9.06 5.18 -5.23
CA ILE A 96 8.45 3.84 -5.12
C ILE A 96 6.91 3.91 -4.99
N GLY A 97 6.41 4.71 -4.05
CA GLY A 97 4.96 4.86 -3.84
C GLY A 97 4.25 5.44 -5.07
N THR A 98 4.91 6.34 -5.80
CA THR A 98 4.40 6.90 -7.06
C THR A 98 4.29 5.83 -8.13
N HIS A 99 5.34 5.02 -8.33
CA HIS A 99 5.31 3.95 -9.34
C HIS A 99 4.19 2.93 -9.03
N LEU A 100 4.07 2.52 -7.77
CA LEU A 100 2.98 1.62 -7.34
C LEU A 100 1.59 2.22 -7.60
N LEU A 101 1.36 3.47 -7.18
CA LEU A 101 0.05 4.10 -7.35
C LEU A 101 -0.29 4.34 -8.83
N LYS A 102 0.66 4.77 -9.65
CA LYS A 102 0.45 4.91 -11.10
C LYS A 102 0.06 3.58 -11.74
N GLU A 103 0.77 2.51 -11.40
CA GLU A 103 0.44 1.18 -11.91
C GLU A 103 -0.96 0.73 -11.47
N ALA A 104 -1.33 0.98 -10.21
CA ALA A 104 -2.66 0.67 -9.70
C ALA A 104 -3.76 1.49 -10.39
N MET A 105 -3.52 2.77 -10.66
CA MET A 105 -4.44 3.62 -11.43
C MET A 105 -4.63 3.10 -12.86
N THR A 106 -3.56 2.67 -13.52
CA THR A 106 -3.63 2.09 -14.87
C THR A 106 -4.39 0.77 -14.87
N ARG A 107 -4.10 -0.13 -13.92
CA ARG A 107 -4.71 -1.47 -13.87
C ARG A 107 -6.16 -1.48 -13.42
N TRP A 108 -6.47 -0.71 -12.38
CA TRP A 108 -7.74 -0.83 -11.65
C TRP A 108 -8.56 0.46 -11.63
N ARG A 109 -8.09 1.52 -12.32
CA ARG A 109 -8.76 2.83 -12.36
C ARG A 109 -9.04 3.39 -10.96
N VAL A 110 -8.07 3.22 -10.05
CA VAL A 110 -8.15 3.67 -8.66
C VAL A 110 -8.54 5.15 -8.59
N GLN A 111 -9.61 5.43 -7.85
CA GLN A 111 -10.12 6.78 -7.66
C GLN A 111 -9.47 7.39 -6.41
N ILE A 112 -8.37 8.12 -6.61
CA ILE A 112 -7.56 8.71 -5.51
C ILE A 112 -8.43 9.53 -4.55
N TYR A 113 -9.33 10.37 -5.07
CA TYR A 113 -10.16 11.27 -4.26
C TYR A 113 -11.18 10.55 -3.36
N ARG A 114 -11.40 9.24 -3.53
CA ARG A 114 -12.29 8.43 -2.68
C ARG A 114 -11.55 7.65 -1.59
N GLN A 115 -10.22 7.74 -1.56
CA GLN A 115 -9.41 6.98 -0.61
C GLN A 115 -9.43 7.62 0.77
N ARG A 116 -9.23 6.78 1.80
CA ARG A 116 -8.93 7.26 3.15
C ARG A 116 -7.43 7.48 3.26
N PHE A 117 -7.04 8.64 3.79
CA PHE A 117 -5.64 9.01 3.89
C PHE A 117 -5.19 9.09 5.34
N THR A 118 -4.01 8.54 5.61
CA THR A 118 -3.20 8.99 6.73
C THR A 118 -2.65 10.39 6.41
N PRO A 119 -2.13 11.15 7.40
CA PRO A 119 -1.50 12.44 7.12
C PRO A 119 -0.37 12.35 6.07
N SER A 120 0.47 11.31 6.14
CA SER A 120 1.52 11.07 5.15
C SER A 120 0.96 10.67 3.78
N GLY A 121 -0.15 9.91 3.76
CA GLY A 121 -0.85 9.54 2.54
C GLY A 121 -1.50 10.74 1.83
N ALA A 122 -2.09 11.67 2.59
CA ALA A 122 -2.69 12.89 2.05
C ALA A 122 -1.62 13.78 1.41
N ALA A 123 -0.51 14.02 2.13
CA ALA A 123 0.63 14.78 1.60
C ALA A 123 1.24 14.13 0.35
N PHE A 124 1.29 12.79 0.30
CA PHE A 124 1.71 12.05 -0.88
C PHE A 124 0.75 12.22 -2.06
N ALA A 125 -0.56 12.05 -1.84
CA ALA A 125 -1.58 12.18 -2.87
C ALA A 125 -1.63 13.61 -3.43
N GLU A 126 -1.57 14.61 -2.57
CA GLU A 126 -1.54 16.01 -2.98
C GLU A 126 -0.30 16.33 -3.83
N ALA A 127 0.88 15.90 -3.40
CA ALA A 127 2.12 16.10 -4.16
C ALA A 127 2.07 15.42 -5.53
N LEU A 128 1.46 14.23 -5.62
CA LEU A 128 1.26 13.54 -6.89
C LEU A 128 0.31 14.31 -7.80
N LEU A 129 -0.86 14.71 -7.29
CA LEU A 129 -1.86 15.44 -8.07
C LEU A 129 -1.34 16.78 -8.56
N ARG A 130 -0.60 17.53 -7.74
CA ARG A 130 0.05 18.79 -8.18
C ARG A 130 1.00 18.56 -9.34
N ARG A 131 1.78 17.47 -9.32
CA ARG A 131 2.72 17.15 -10.40
C ARG A 131 2.02 16.79 -11.71
N GLU A 132 0.92 16.04 -11.66
CA GLU A 132 0.16 15.66 -12.85
C GLU A 132 -0.66 16.84 -13.42
N VAL A 133 -1.18 17.73 -12.56
CA VAL A 133 -1.95 18.93 -12.96
C VAL A 133 -1.06 20.04 -13.54
N VAL A 134 0.24 20.07 -13.20
CA VAL A 134 1.21 21.01 -13.81
C VAL A 134 1.76 20.49 -15.15
N LEU A 135 1.51 19.23 -15.51
CA LEU A 135 1.96 18.61 -16.77
C LEU A 135 0.89 18.46 -17.89
N PRO A 136 -0.05 19.40 -18.15
CA PRO A 136 -0.79 19.39 -19.41
C PRO A 136 -0.22 20.18 -20.59
N GLU A 137 0.50 21.31 -20.44
CA GLU A 137 0.76 22.19 -21.61
C GLU A 137 2.13 22.89 -21.72
N ASP A 138 3.03 22.85 -20.72
CA ASP A 138 4.28 23.62 -20.77
C ASP A 138 5.50 22.90 -21.38
N LEU A 139 5.29 21.87 -22.20
CA LEU A 139 6.35 21.20 -22.98
C LEU A 139 5.86 20.88 -24.40
N GLN A 140 5.66 21.92 -25.21
CA GLN A 140 5.78 21.87 -26.67
C GLN A 140 6.53 23.10 -27.17
#